data_AF-A0A538C8I4-F1
#
_entry.id   AF-A0A538C8I4-F1
#
_cell.length_a   1.000
_cell.length_b   1.000
_cell.length_c   1.000
_cell.angle_alpha   90.00
_cell.angle_beta   90.00
_cell.angle_gamma   90.00
#
_symmetry.space_group_name_H-M   'P 1'
#
loop_
_entity.id
_entity.type
_entity.pdbx_description
1 polymer ?
#
loop_
_entity_poly.entity_id
_entity_poly.type
_entity_poly.pdbx_seq_one_letter_code
_entity_poly.pdbx_strand_id
1 'polypeptide(L)'
;MAGAEHVMERFAMGRSWAYARLKCLVSGSLLEQRTLLYRQPGLYIAPAEALRWRVLERLGVYRVGPGGFRHAAELASVAVALHGAFSRWELLSERQIRAAEAERGELIASAKLGEFPGGRPALHRPDLALLSAGGCAVAVELELSSARGARARRSARRGSPAG
;
A
#
# COMPACT_ATOMS: atom_id res chain seq x y z
N MET A 1 -1.00 -1.77 -5.97
CA MET A 1 -0.31 -2.50 -7.06
C MET A 1 0.00 -3.90 -6.59
N ALA A 2 0.12 -4.87 -7.50
CA ALA A 2 0.37 -6.26 -7.16
C ALA A 2 0.92 -7.04 -8.36
N GLY A 3 1.68 -8.11 -8.13
CA GLY A 3 2.01 -9.11 -9.15
C GLY A 3 0.92 -10.19 -9.24
N ALA A 4 1.06 -11.10 -10.19
CA ALA A 4 0.09 -12.19 -10.37
C ALA A 4 0.02 -13.14 -9.16
N GLU A 5 1.17 -13.43 -8.54
CA GLU A 5 1.25 -14.29 -7.34
C GLU A 5 0.51 -13.68 -6.14
N HIS A 6 0.66 -12.37 -5.93
CA HIS A 6 -0.08 -11.67 -4.87
C HIS A 6 -1.60 -11.76 -5.09
N VAL A 7 -2.07 -11.72 -6.34
CA VAL A 7 -3.50 -11.89 -6.66
C VAL A 7 -3.95 -13.33 -6.42
N MET A 8 -3.14 -14.31 -6.81
CA MET A 8 -3.44 -15.73 -6.53
C MET A 8 -3.59 -15.95 -5.03
N GLU A 9 -2.64 -15.48 -4.24
CA GLU A 9 -2.63 -15.66 -2.79
C GLU A 9 -3.78 -14.88 -2.13
N ARG A 10 -3.93 -13.58 -2.43
CA ARG A 10 -4.94 -12.71 -1.80
C ARG A 10 -6.37 -13.19 -1.99
N PHE A 11 -6.65 -13.80 -3.13
CA PHE A 11 -8.00 -14.22 -3.51
C PHE A 11 -8.17 -15.74 -3.60
N ALA A 12 -7.18 -16.51 -3.12
CA ALA A 12 -7.16 -17.98 -3.20
C ALA A 12 -7.47 -18.50 -4.62
N MET A 13 -6.92 -17.85 -5.66
CA MET A 13 -7.18 -18.19 -7.05
C MET A 13 -6.11 -19.12 -7.61
N GLY A 14 -6.55 -20.17 -8.33
CA GLY A 14 -5.66 -20.99 -9.13
C GLY A 14 -4.98 -20.19 -10.25
N ARG A 15 -3.75 -20.59 -10.60
CA ARG A 15 -2.88 -19.87 -11.56
C ARG A 15 -3.59 -19.50 -12.87
N SER A 16 -4.20 -20.46 -13.55
CA SER A 16 -4.84 -20.24 -14.86
C SER A 16 -5.99 -19.23 -14.77
N TRP A 17 -6.79 -19.32 -13.71
CA TRP A 17 -7.89 -18.40 -13.45
C TRP A 17 -7.41 -16.99 -13.14
N ALA A 18 -6.37 -16.84 -12.31
CA ALA A 18 -5.77 -15.55 -12.00
C ALA A 18 -5.24 -14.85 -13.25
N TYR A 19 -4.49 -15.57 -14.12
CA TYR A 19 -3.99 -14.99 -15.37
C TYR A 19 -5.11 -14.66 -16.35
N ALA A 20 -6.13 -15.50 -16.49
CA ALA A 20 -7.28 -15.21 -17.33
C ALA A 20 -8.00 -13.93 -16.86
N ARG A 21 -8.25 -13.81 -15.55
CA ARG A 21 -8.87 -12.62 -14.94
C ARG A 21 -8.02 -11.37 -15.15
N LEU A 22 -6.73 -11.44 -14.88
CA LEU A 22 -5.80 -10.31 -15.06
C LEU A 22 -5.73 -9.89 -16.52
N LYS A 23 -5.68 -10.83 -17.46
CA LYS A 23 -5.71 -10.55 -18.90
C LYS A 23 -7.00 -9.81 -19.28
N CYS A 24 -8.17 -10.27 -18.82
CA CYS A 24 -9.44 -9.58 -19.06
C CYS A 24 -9.44 -8.15 -18.51
N LEU A 25 -8.93 -7.93 -17.30
CA LEU A 25 -8.85 -6.60 -16.70
C LEU A 25 -7.90 -5.67 -17.46
N VAL A 26 -6.78 -6.21 -17.97
CA VAL A 26 -5.85 -5.46 -18.82
C VAL A 26 -6.47 -5.12 -20.17
N SER A 27 -7.11 -6.09 -20.84
CA SER A 27 -7.79 -5.85 -22.12
C SER A 27 -8.95 -4.86 -22.00
N GLY A 28 -9.59 -4.77 -20.83
CA GLY A 28 -10.63 -3.79 -20.53
C GLY A 28 -10.11 -2.45 -20.01
N SER A 29 -8.79 -2.18 -20.06
CA SER A 29 -8.16 -0.95 -19.55
C SER A 29 -8.43 -0.65 -18.07
N LEU A 30 -8.83 -1.66 -17.29
CA LEU A 30 -9.03 -1.55 -15.85
C LEU A 30 -7.72 -1.71 -15.07
N LEU A 31 -6.74 -2.36 -15.68
CA LEU A 31 -5.37 -2.50 -15.18
C LEU A 31 -4.38 -2.29 -16.32
N GLU A 32 -3.17 -1.89 -15.96
CA GLU A 32 -2.00 -1.91 -16.83
C GLU A 32 -0.94 -2.79 -16.20
N GLN A 33 -0.27 -3.61 -17.01
CA GLN A 33 0.90 -4.38 -16.57
C GLN A 33 2.17 -3.57 -16.87
N ARG A 34 3.02 -3.39 -15.86
CA ARG A 34 4.32 -2.73 -15.98
C ARG A 34 5.43 -3.70 -15.61
N THR A 35 6.31 -4.00 -16.57
CA THR A 35 7.52 -4.80 -16.37
C THR A 35 8.73 -3.89 -16.52
N LEU A 36 9.34 -3.50 -15.39
CA LEU A 36 10.47 -2.56 -15.41
C LEU A 36 11.84 -3.22 -15.23
N LEU A 37 11.92 -4.34 -14.54
CA LEU A 37 13.18 -5.02 -14.23
C LEU A 37 13.28 -6.32 -15.03
N TYR A 38 14.46 -6.57 -15.61
CA TYR A 38 14.72 -7.80 -16.36
C TYR A 38 14.55 -9.03 -15.47
N ARG A 39 13.85 -10.05 -15.98
CA ARG A 39 13.52 -11.32 -15.28
C ARG A 39 12.75 -11.16 -13.97
N GLN A 40 12.07 -10.03 -13.75
CA GLN A 40 11.17 -9.85 -12.63
C GLN A 40 9.70 -9.88 -13.12
N PRO A 41 8.77 -10.47 -12.35
CA PRO A 41 7.36 -10.43 -12.68
C PRO A 41 6.85 -8.98 -12.81
N GLY A 42 6.01 -8.72 -13.82
CA GLY A 42 5.38 -7.41 -13.98
C GLY A 42 4.38 -7.11 -12.85
N LEU A 43 4.19 -5.83 -12.55
CA LEU A 43 3.21 -5.35 -11.57
C LEU A 43 1.99 -4.77 -12.28
N TYR A 44 0.81 -5.06 -11.75
CA TYR A 44 -0.46 -4.53 -12.20
C TYR A 44 -0.83 -3.25 -11.44
N ILE A 45 -1.21 -2.22 -12.18
CA ILE A 45 -1.52 -0.88 -11.68
C ILE A 45 -2.86 -0.44 -12.28
N ALA A 46 -3.72 0.20 -11.50
CA ALA A 46 -4.92 0.82 -12.03
C ALA A 46 -4.58 2.19 -12.67
N PRO A 47 -4.86 2.40 -13.98
CA PRO A 47 -4.69 3.70 -14.62
C PRO A 47 -5.70 4.73 -14.10
N ALA A 48 -5.50 6.00 -14.43
CA ALA A 48 -6.34 7.10 -13.93
C ALA A 48 -7.81 6.92 -14.32
N GLU A 49 -8.05 6.47 -15.55
CA GLU A 49 -9.35 6.22 -16.17
C GLU A 49 -10.12 5.16 -15.37
N ALA A 50 -9.45 4.06 -15.02
CA ALA A 50 -10.05 2.98 -14.26
C ALA A 50 -10.44 3.40 -12.83
N LEU A 51 -9.62 4.25 -12.20
CA LEU A 51 -9.89 4.79 -10.87
C LEU A 51 -11.08 5.75 -10.89
N ARG A 52 -11.14 6.66 -11.88
CA ARG A 52 -12.29 7.56 -12.06
C ARG A 52 -13.59 6.78 -12.24
N TRP A 53 -13.57 5.75 -13.10
CA TRP A 53 -14.77 4.92 -13.35
C TRP A 53 -15.28 4.20 -12.10
N ARG A 54 -14.42 3.96 -11.11
CA ARG A 54 -14.78 3.32 -9.84
C ARG A 54 -15.00 4.30 -8.68
N VAL A 55 -14.99 5.61 -8.92
CA VAL A 55 -15.07 6.64 -7.87
C VAL A 55 -13.92 6.49 -6.86
N LEU A 56 -12.73 6.13 -7.35
CA LEU A 56 -11.50 5.91 -6.58
C LEU A 56 -10.40 6.89 -6.98
N GLU A 57 -10.72 7.96 -7.71
CA GLU A 57 -9.76 8.96 -8.20
C GLU A 57 -8.98 9.64 -7.08
N ARG A 58 -9.57 9.75 -5.89
CA ARG A 58 -8.92 10.30 -4.68
C ARG A 58 -7.70 9.50 -4.24
N LEU A 59 -7.63 8.21 -4.59
CA LEU A 59 -6.44 7.43 -4.32
C LEU A 59 -5.25 7.89 -5.19
N GLY A 60 -5.46 8.55 -6.33
CA GLY A 60 -4.41 8.95 -7.29
C GLY A 60 -3.88 7.79 -8.15
N VAL A 61 -2.93 7.99 -9.06
CA VAL A 61 -2.30 6.89 -9.82
C VAL A 61 -1.00 6.47 -9.15
N TYR A 62 -0.69 5.17 -9.12
CA TYR A 62 0.59 4.70 -8.61
C TYR A 62 1.63 4.86 -9.73
N ARG A 63 2.69 5.61 -9.47
CA ARG A 63 3.78 5.78 -10.44
C ARG A 63 4.92 4.84 -10.08
N VAL A 64 5.02 3.74 -10.83
CA VAL A 64 6.14 2.80 -10.74
C VAL A 64 7.34 3.36 -11.51
N GLY A 65 8.46 3.53 -10.81
CA GLY A 65 9.78 3.76 -11.41
C GLY A 65 10.77 2.66 -11.01
N PRO A 66 11.94 2.55 -11.66
CA PRO A 66 12.89 1.46 -11.40
C PRO A 66 13.32 1.36 -9.93
N GLY A 67 13.57 2.49 -9.27
CA GLY A 67 13.98 2.54 -7.86
C GLY A 67 12.90 2.09 -6.86
N GLY A 68 11.62 2.24 -7.22
CA GLY A 68 10.48 1.85 -6.36
C GLY A 68 9.93 0.46 -6.67
N PHE A 69 10.29 -0.14 -7.80
CA PHE A 69 9.65 -1.37 -8.30
C PHE A 69 9.78 -2.53 -7.30
N ARG A 70 11.00 -2.76 -6.76
CA ARG A 70 11.22 -3.85 -5.80
C ARG A 70 10.49 -3.59 -4.49
N HIS A 71 10.65 -2.39 -3.91
CA HIS A 71 9.95 -2.03 -2.67
C HIS A 71 8.45 -2.25 -2.81
N ALA A 72 7.88 -1.89 -3.95
CA ALA A 72 6.45 -1.97 -4.13
C ALA A 72 5.94 -3.38 -4.48
N ALA A 73 6.77 -4.25 -5.05
CA ALA A 73 6.49 -5.68 -5.13
C ALA A 73 6.49 -6.30 -3.73
N GLU A 74 7.53 -6.05 -2.94
CA GLU A 74 7.66 -6.55 -1.57
C GLU A 74 6.54 -6.00 -0.66
N LEU A 75 6.17 -4.73 -0.82
CA LEU A 75 5.07 -4.13 -0.06
C LEU A 75 3.73 -4.81 -0.37
N ALA A 76 3.53 -5.24 -1.62
CA ALA A 76 2.36 -6.01 -1.98
C ALA A 76 2.39 -7.42 -1.34
N SER A 77 3.56 -8.08 -1.25
CA SER A 77 3.71 -9.33 -0.49
C SER A 77 3.36 -9.14 0.99
N VAL A 78 3.90 -8.11 1.63
CA VAL A 78 3.59 -7.77 3.03
C VAL A 78 2.11 -7.49 3.21
N ALA A 79 1.50 -6.73 2.30
CA ALA A 79 0.08 -6.44 2.36
C ALA A 79 -0.79 -7.71 2.28
N VAL A 80 -0.44 -8.67 1.41
CA VAL A 80 -1.16 -9.95 1.32
C VAL A 80 -0.99 -10.77 2.60
N ALA A 81 0.23 -10.89 3.10
CA ALA A 81 0.52 -11.61 4.34
C ALA A 81 -0.22 -11.02 5.55
N LEU A 82 -0.20 -9.68 5.70
CA LEU A 82 -0.92 -8.98 6.77
C LEU A 82 -2.43 -9.14 6.64
N HIS A 83 -2.97 -9.08 5.41
CA HIS A 83 -4.39 -9.30 5.19
C HIS A 83 -4.82 -10.71 5.62
N GLY A 84 -4.01 -11.73 5.33
CA GLY A 84 -4.27 -13.10 5.76
C GLY A 84 -4.18 -13.26 7.29
N ALA A 85 -3.14 -12.72 7.90
CA ALA A 85 -2.89 -12.85 9.34
C ALA A 85 -3.87 -12.04 10.20
N PHE A 86 -4.35 -10.89 9.71
CA PHE A 86 -5.19 -9.94 10.44
C PHE A 86 -6.51 -9.68 9.71
N SER A 87 -7.25 -10.73 9.36
CA SER A 87 -8.48 -10.64 8.56
C SER A 87 -9.62 -9.79 9.17
N ARG A 88 -9.58 -9.54 10.49
CA ARG A 88 -10.54 -8.67 11.21
C ARG A 88 -10.11 -7.19 11.26
N TRP A 89 -8.91 -6.89 10.78
CA TRP A 89 -8.38 -5.53 10.74
C TRP A 89 -8.49 -4.98 9.32
N GLU A 90 -8.77 -3.70 9.23
CA GLU A 90 -8.72 -2.98 7.95
C GLU A 90 -7.27 -2.68 7.61
N LEU A 91 -6.82 -3.12 6.43
CA LEU A 91 -5.48 -2.83 5.92
C LEU A 91 -5.56 -1.67 4.92
N LEU A 92 -4.83 -0.59 5.22
CA LEU A 92 -4.72 0.59 4.36
C LEU A 92 -3.30 0.73 3.82
N SER A 93 -3.16 1.07 2.55
CA SER A 93 -1.92 1.59 1.96
C SER A 93 -1.74 3.09 2.22
N GLU A 94 -0.52 3.61 2.09
CA GLU A 94 -0.21 5.05 2.18
C GLU A 94 -1.22 5.94 1.44
N ARG A 95 -1.60 5.53 0.22
CA ARG A 95 -2.57 6.26 -0.60
C ARG A 95 -3.99 6.21 -0.05
N GLN A 96 -4.40 5.09 0.53
CA GLN A 96 -5.71 4.96 1.20
C GLN A 96 -5.72 5.76 2.52
N ILE A 97 -4.62 5.74 3.29
CA ILE A 97 -4.43 6.56 4.48
C ILE A 97 -4.61 8.03 4.11
N ARG A 98 -3.87 8.50 3.10
CA ARG A 98 -3.98 9.88 2.61
C ARG A 98 -5.41 10.26 2.21
N ALA A 99 -6.10 9.40 1.47
CA ALA A 99 -7.46 9.67 1.03
C ALA A 99 -8.46 9.71 2.20
N ALA A 100 -8.37 8.75 3.13
CA ALA A 100 -9.23 8.67 4.29
C ALA A 100 -9.03 9.84 5.26
N GLU A 101 -7.77 10.23 5.52
CA GLU A 101 -7.47 11.38 6.40
C GLU A 101 -7.89 12.70 5.77
N ALA A 102 -7.75 12.85 4.45
CA ALA A 102 -8.26 14.03 3.74
C ALA A 102 -9.79 14.09 3.75
N GLU A 103 -10.48 12.94 3.74
CA GLU A 103 -11.93 12.87 3.83
C GLU A 103 -12.45 13.19 5.23
N ARG A 104 -11.81 12.65 6.27
CA ARG A 104 -12.23 12.85 7.66
C ARG A 104 -11.75 14.16 8.27
N GLY A 105 -10.68 14.75 7.74
CA GLY A 105 -10.05 15.94 8.33
C GLY A 105 -9.23 15.66 9.60
N GLU A 106 -8.97 14.38 9.91
CA GLU A 106 -8.22 13.94 11.07
C GLU A 106 -7.14 12.91 10.69
N LEU A 107 -6.10 12.76 11.52
CA LEU A 107 -5.05 11.76 11.30
C LEU A 107 -5.51 10.40 11.84
N ILE A 108 -5.40 9.37 11.02
CA ILE A 108 -5.79 8.00 11.35
C ILE A 108 -4.55 7.15 11.62
N ALA A 109 -3.54 7.28 10.75
CA ALA A 109 -2.30 6.53 10.84
C ALA A 109 -1.06 7.40 10.62
N SER A 110 -1.22 8.60 10.06
CA SER A 110 -0.15 9.56 9.92
C SER A 110 0.34 10.08 11.26
N ALA A 111 1.65 10.32 11.34
CA ALA A 111 2.27 11.03 12.45
C ALA A 111 2.63 12.47 12.02
N LYS A 112 2.32 13.46 12.86
CA LYS A 112 2.83 14.83 12.68
C LYS A 112 4.29 14.87 13.18
N LEU A 113 5.21 15.15 12.27
CA LEU A 113 6.64 15.32 12.57
C LEU A 113 7.01 16.77 12.90
N GLY A 114 6.14 17.72 12.54
CA GLY A 114 6.36 19.14 12.74
C GLY A 114 5.47 19.97 11.83
N GLU A 115 5.96 21.15 11.44
CA GLU A 115 5.28 22.08 10.54
C GLU A 115 6.26 22.58 9.49
N PHE A 116 5.78 22.68 8.24
CA PHE A 116 6.50 23.37 7.18
C PHE A 116 6.37 24.89 7.35
N PRO A 117 7.28 25.69 6.73
CA PRO A 117 7.08 27.13 6.59
C PRO A 117 5.69 27.43 6.00
N GLY A 118 4.91 28.27 6.69
CA GLY A 118 3.50 28.54 6.35
C GLY A 118 2.47 27.74 7.16
N GLY A 119 2.89 27.04 8.23
CA GLY A 119 1.99 26.42 9.22
C GLY A 119 1.35 25.11 8.78
N ARG A 120 1.67 24.61 7.58
CA ARG A 120 1.16 23.31 7.10
C ARG A 120 1.83 22.18 7.88
N PRO A 121 1.08 21.20 8.42
CA PRO A 121 1.69 20.09 9.15
C PRO A 121 2.60 19.27 8.23
N ALA A 122 3.80 18.96 8.72
CA ALA A 122 4.69 17.98 8.13
C ALA A 122 4.25 16.60 8.63
N LEU A 123 3.61 15.83 7.76
CA LEU A 123 3.07 14.51 8.08
C LEU A 123 3.96 13.41 7.51
N HIS A 124 4.27 12.43 8.35
CA HIS A 124 4.80 11.13 7.94
C HIS A 124 3.66 10.14 7.78
N ARG A 125 3.62 9.44 6.64
CA ARG A 125 2.64 8.39 6.36
C ARG A 125 3.35 7.07 6.25
N PRO A 126 2.90 6.03 6.97
CA PRO A 126 3.51 4.71 6.83
C PRO A 126 3.14 4.07 5.49
N ASP A 127 3.98 3.13 5.05
CA ASP A 127 3.72 2.38 3.81
C ASP A 127 2.37 1.64 3.85
N LEU A 128 2.07 1.04 5.02
CA LEU A 128 0.80 0.36 5.34
C LEU A 128 0.35 0.71 6.76
N ALA A 129 -0.95 0.59 7.03
CA ALA A 129 -1.50 0.63 8.37
C ALA A 129 -2.57 -0.45 8.56
N LEU A 130 -2.57 -1.10 9.72
CA LEU A 130 -3.67 -1.94 10.18
C LEU A 130 -4.53 -1.16 11.16
N LEU A 131 -5.83 -1.09 10.90
CA LEU A 131 -6.82 -0.45 11.77
C LEU A 131 -7.74 -1.51 12.37
N SER A 132 -7.83 -1.51 13.70
CA SER A 132 -8.80 -2.32 14.42
C SER A 132 -10.17 -1.63 14.45
N ALA A 133 -11.24 -2.41 14.64
CA ALA A 133 -12.58 -1.87 14.86
C ALA A 133 -12.69 -0.94 16.09
N GLY A 134 -11.79 -1.07 17.06
CA GLY A 134 -11.71 -0.21 18.25
C GLY A 134 -10.89 1.07 18.04
N GLY A 135 -10.48 1.41 16.82
CA GLY A 135 -9.76 2.64 16.51
C GLY A 135 -8.25 2.60 16.77
N CYS A 136 -7.69 1.46 17.22
CA CYS A 136 -6.24 1.30 17.30
C CYS A 136 -5.63 1.16 15.90
N ALA A 137 -4.62 1.97 15.61
CA ALA A 137 -3.84 1.93 14.38
C ALA A 137 -2.42 1.38 14.64
N VAL A 138 -1.98 0.46 13.79
CA VAL A 138 -0.61 -0.06 13.77
C VAL A 138 0.03 0.33 12.44
N ALA A 139 1.01 1.23 12.52
CA ALA A 139 1.84 1.62 11.37
C ALA A 139 2.82 0.50 11.00
N VAL A 140 2.97 0.25 9.70
CA VAL A 140 3.89 -0.75 9.15
C VAL A 140 4.77 -0.09 8.10
N GLU A 141 6.07 -0.16 8.33
CA GLU A 141 7.10 0.35 7.41
C GLU A 141 7.88 -0.80 6.81
N LEU A 142 8.08 -0.77 5.50
CA LEU A 142 8.90 -1.74 4.80
C LEU A 142 10.30 -1.17 4.56
N GLU A 143 11.25 -1.62 5.38
CA GLU A 143 12.66 -1.36 5.14
C GLU A 143 13.30 -2.51 4.35
N LEU A 144 13.61 -2.26 3.08
CA LEU A 144 14.47 -3.16 2.33
C LEU A 144 15.91 -2.95 2.76
N SER A 145 16.46 -3.87 3.55
CA SER A 145 17.89 -3.86 3.83
C SER A 145 18.66 -4.05 2.54
N SER A 146 19.44 -3.05 2.12
CA SER A 146 20.60 -3.35 1.30
C SER A 146 21.48 -4.29 2.12
N ALA A 147 22.07 -5.32 1.53
CA ALA A 147 22.87 -6.31 2.27
C ALA A 147 24.12 -5.72 3.00
N ARG A 148 24.26 -4.39 3.06
CA ARG A 148 25.25 -3.67 3.85
C ARG A 148 24.56 -3.01 5.05
N GLY A 149 24.50 -3.71 6.18
CA GLY A 149 24.31 -3.05 7.49
C GLY A 149 22.92 -3.23 8.13
N ALA A 150 22.50 -4.46 8.39
CA ALA A 150 21.44 -4.72 9.35
C ALA A 150 21.93 -4.39 10.77
N ARG A 151 21.64 -3.19 11.26
CA ARG A 151 21.65 -2.88 12.70
C ARG A 151 20.25 -2.42 13.08
N ALA A 152 19.42 -3.37 13.46
CA ALA A 152 18.03 -3.14 13.86
C ALA A 152 17.97 -2.18 15.06
N ARG A 153 17.28 -1.05 14.90
CA ARG A 153 16.77 -0.24 16.00
C ARG A 153 15.25 -0.34 15.99
N ARG A 154 14.71 -0.97 17.04
CA ARG A 154 13.27 -1.11 17.26
C ARG A 154 12.82 0.07 18.11
N SER A 155 12.04 1.00 17.56
CA SER A 155 11.32 2.00 18.36
C SER A 155 9.82 1.78 18.19
N ALA A 156 9.21 1.14 19.19
CA ALA A 156 7.76 1.15 19.35
C ALA A 156 7.39 2.34 20.23
N ARG A 157 6.62 3.31 19.72
CA ARG A 157 5.95 4.31 20.54
C ARG A 157 4.50 3.87 20.75
N ARG A 158 4.12 3.60 22.00
CA ARG A 158 2.72 3.50 22.42
C ARG A 158 2.19 4.92 22.57
N GLY A 159 1.06 5.24 21.95
CA GLY A 159 0.28 6.41 22.29
C GLY A 159 -0.45 6.16 23.62
N SER A 160 -0.29 7.06 24.60
CA SER A 160 -1.14 7.10 25.80
C SER A 160 -2.50 7.69 25.45
N PRO A 161 -3.59 7.23 26.08
CA PRO A 161 -4.86 7.95 26.05
C PRO A 161 -4.77 9.15 27.01
N ALA A 162 -5.17 10.33 26.54
CA ALA A 162 -5.40 11.48 27.42
C ALA A 162 -6.71 11.24 28.20
N GLY A 163 -6.64 11.46 29.52
CA GLY A 163 -7.80 11.49 30.42
C GLY A 163 -8.47 12.85 30.47
#